data_AF-X1VXS5-F1
#
_entry.id   AF-X1VXS5-F1
#
_cell.length_a   1.000
_cell.length_b   1.000
_cell.length_c   1.000
_cell.angle_alpha   90.00
_cell.angle_beta   90.00
_cell.angle_gamma   90.00
#
_symmetry.space_group_name_H-M   'P 1'
#
loop_
_entity.id
_entity.type
_entity.pdbx_description
1 polymer ?
#
loop_
_entity_poly.entity_id
_entity_poly.type
_entity_poly.pdbx_seq_one_letter_code
_entity_poly.pdbx_strand_id
1 'polypeptide(L)' 'MAGRVAIVGVGQTRHTSRRDDVNLPEMVGEAVRAALADAQLSIKDIEAFIF' A
#
# COMPACT_ATOMS: atom_id res chain seq x y z
N MET A 1 -10.95 17.77 18.15
CA MET A 1 -9.90 18.12 17.16
C MET A 1 -9.93 17.07 16.06
N ALA A 2 -10.92 17.13 15.17
CA ALA A 2 -11.09 16.21 14.04
C ALA A 2 -10.48 16.87 12.79
N GLY A 3 -9.78 16.10 11.94
CA GLY A 3 -9.29 16.59 10.64
C GLY A 3 -7.80 16.89 10.50
N ARG A 4 -6.91 16.41 11.39
CA ARG A 4 -5.44 16.48 11.19
C ARG A 4 -4.87 15.21 10.54
N VAL A 5 -5.59 14.63 9.59
CA VAL A 5 -5.19 13.41 8.88
C VAL A 5 -5.59 13.57 7.43
N ALA A 6 -4.71 13.14 6.52
CA ALA A 6 -4.95 13.13 5.09
C ALA A 6 -4.53 11.78 4.49
N ILE A 7 -5.20 11.37 3.43
CA ILE A 7 -4.73 10.28 2.57
C ILE A 7 -3.75 10.91 1.57
N VAL A 8 -2.50 10.49 1.62
CA VAL A 8 -1.42 11.04 0.79
C VAL A 8 -0.98 10.12 -0.35
N GLY A 9 -1.45 8.88 -0.36
CA GLY A 9 -1.24 7.94 -1.46
C GLY A 9 -2.14 6.73 -1.35
N VAL A 10 -2.49 6.14 -2.50
CA VAL A 10 -3.32 4.94 -2.60
C VAL A 10 -2.67 3.90 -3.52
N GLY A 11 -2.90 2.62 -3.23
CA GLY A 11 -2.35 1.53 -4.01
C GLY A 11 -3.24 0.31 -3.95
N GLN A 12 -3.39 -0.36 -5.09
CA GLN A 12 -4.21 -1.55 -5.24
C GLN A 12 -3.43 -2.66 -5.93
N THR A 13 -3.79 -3.90 -5.63
CA THR A 13 -3.26 -5.06 -6.35
C THR A 13 -3.79 -5.11 -7.77
N ARG A 14 -3.11 -5.84 -8.65
CA ARG A 14 -3.67 -6.21 -9.96
C ARG A 14 -4.97 -7.00 -9.78
N HIS A 15 -6.08 -6.45 -10.25
CA HIS A 15 -7.40 -7.07 -10.13
C HIS A 15 -7.57 -8.21 -11.14
N THR A 16 -7.75 -9.43 -10.63
CA THR A 16 -7.97 -10.64 -11.42
C THR A 16 -8.65 -11.69 -10.54
N SER A 17 -9.31 -12.68 -11.15
CA SER A 17 -10.06 -13.72 -10.42
C SER A 17 -9.18 -14.69 -9.65
N ARG A 18 -7.95 -14.93 -10.11
CA ARG A 18 -6.97 -15.84 -9.49
C ARG A 18 -5.54 -15.39 -9.81
N ARG A 19 -4.64 -15.62 -8.87
CA ARG A 19 -3.18 -15.46 -9.02
C ARG A 19 -2.47 -16.65 -8.41
N ASP A 20 -1.68 -17.33 -9.23
CA ASP A 20 -0.81 -18.45 -8.84
C ASP A 20 0.67 -18.02 -8.78
N ASP A 21 0.96 -16.79 -9.19
CA ASP A 21 2.30 -16.22 -9.30
C ASP A 21 2.79 -15.54 -8.00
N VAL A 22 1.88 -15.34 -7.04
CA VAL A 22 2.17 -14.68 -5.76
C VAL A 22 1.31 -15.25 -4.63
N ASN A 23 1.76 -15.03 -3.39
CA ASN A 23 0.98 -15.25 -2.19
C ASN A 23 0.35 -13.94 -1.64
N LEU A 24 -0.42 -14.06 -0.57
CA LEU A 24 -1.12 -12.93 0.04
C LEU A 24 -0.18 -11.81 0.52
N PRO A 25 0.89 -12.07 1.32
CA PRO A 25 1.86 -11.03 1.68
C PRO A 25 2.51 -10.32 0.48
N GLU A 26 2.80 -11.05 -0.60
CA GLU A 26 3.35 -10.47 -1.83
C GLU A 26 2.36 -9.53 -2.51
N MET A 27 1.07 -9.91 -2.57
CA MET A 27 0.00 -9.04 -3.04
C MET A 27 -0.13 -7.76 -2.19
N VAL A 28 -0.09 -7.88 -0.87
CA VAL A 28 -0.07 -6.71 0.03
C VAL A 28 1.14 -5.83 -0.28
N GLY A 29 2.32 -6.43 -0.47
CA GLY A 29 3.53 -5.72 -0.86
C GLY A 29 3.41 -4.96 -2.18
N GLU A 30 2.71 -5.50 -3.18
CA GLU A 30 2.41 -4.77 -4.43
C GLU A 30 1.56 -3.53 -4.18
N ALA A 31 0.46 -3.67 -3.43
CA ALA A 31 -0.42 -2.55 -3.11
C ALA A 31 0.30 -1.47 -2.29
N VAL A 32 1.11 -1.87 -1.30
CA VAL A 32 1.91 -0.95 -0.48
C VAL A 32 2.95 -0.21 -1.32
N ARG A 33 3.67 -0.89 -2.22
CA ARG A 33 4.64 -0.24 -3.12
C ARG A 33 3.95 0.78 -4.04
N ALA A 34 2.77 0.45 -4.56
CA ALA A 34 1.99 1.38 -5.37
C ALA A 34 1.56 2.62 -4.55
N ALA A 35 1.09 2.43 -3.31
CA ALA A 35 0.69 3.54 -2.43
C ALA A 35 1.87 4.44 -2.03
N LEU A 36 3.03 3.86 -1.76
CA LEU A 36 4.26 4.61 -1.47
C LEU A 36 4.74 5.40 -2.70
N ALA A 37 4.65 4.80 -3.89
CA ALA A 37 5.01 5.48 -5.13
C ALA A 37 4.08 6.66 -5.45
N ASP A 38 2.77 6.49 -5.24
CA ASP A 38 1.78 7.56 -5.38
C ASP A 38 2.04 8.71 -4.40
N ALA A 39 2.39 8.38 -3.15
CA ALA A 39 2.77 9.37 -2.12
C ALA A 39 4.18 9.97 -2.30
N GLN A 40 4.99 9.45 -3.24
CA GLN A 40 6.42 9.79 -3.40
C GLN A 40 7.25 9.60 -2.12
N LEU A 41 6.94 8.54 -1.35
CA LEU A 41 7.61 8.19 -0.11
C LEU A 41 8.33 6.84 -0.24
N SER A 42 9.24 6.57 0.70
CA SER A 42 9.89 5.28 0.87
C SER A 42 9.36 4.57 2.11
N ILE A 43 9.61 3.26 2.20
CA ILE A 43 9.23 2.47 3.40
C ILE A 43 9.95 2.96 4.67
N LYS A 44 11.08 3.65 4.54
CA LYS A 44 11.85 4.20 5.66
C LYS A 44 11.17 5.41 6.31
N ASP A 45 10.22 6.02 5.60
CA ASP A 45 9.47 7.18 6.07
C ASP A 45 8.22 6.78 6.87
N ILE A 46 7.97 5.47 7.04
CA ILE A 46 6.78 4.93 7.69
C ILE A 46 7.12 4.45 9.11
N GLU A 47 6.44 5.02 10.09
CA GLU A 47 6.66 4.72 11.52
C GLU A 47 5.75 3.62 12.05
N ALA A 48 4.59 3.42 11.42
CA ALA A 48 3.58 2.48 11.88
C ALA A 48 2.87 1.80 10.69
N PHE A 49 2.56 0.51 10.90
CA PHE A 49 1.79 -0.31 9.96
C PHE A 49 0.58 -0.86 10.69
N ILE A 50 -0.58 -0.81 10.04
CA ILE A 50 -1.83 -1.41 10.52
C ILE A 50 -2.36 -2.30 9.39
N PHE A 51 -2.58 -3.59 9.69
CA PHE A 51 -3.04 -4.60 8.75
C PHE A 51 -4.17 -5.42 9.38
#